data_AF-A0A6I8WDV8-F1
#
_entry.id   AF-A0A6I8WDV8-F1
#
_cell.length_a   1.000
_cell.length_b   1.000
_cell.length_c   1.000
_cell.angle_alpha   90.00
_cell.angle_beta   90.00
_cell.angle_gamma   90.00
#
_symmetry.space_group_name_H-M   'P 1'
#
loop_
_entity.id
_entity.type
_entity.pdbx_description
1 polymer ?
#
loop_
_entity_poly.entity_id
_entity_poly.type
_entity_poly.pdbx_seq_one_letter_code
_entity_poly.pdbx_strand_id
1 'polypeptide(L)'
;MSENENSQQPPLPEQPPSRKKNFKCVKELFVDEVHYKLSWGKFNRIATMGALADRINQLPAPMGTLSVNKCCQYLWEMSRKMGTDELATLQKLACILFLLPDREGPSMTCRMALMRQSFKVVNSLEPMLVHYFSKLFLDYFSGSSSSSRCHVLRIARFISVHSGIGRAVSVCLLWHLIFSYAETPIGIHQYRELGELRILSNVPIAELSNTSFRCIIRAVGTLLHLQLCCPDLNEFLYHGYPRIFFRILPQDVKMLRSWLLNAVATTDCHHLRTDASKLQAMLDYLNVPVLSRQWCLVCRDASGDVIGPPRTGDQCVLSQMRS
;
A
#
# COMPACT_ATOMS: atom_id res chain seq x y z
N MET A 1 -75.78 0.56 8.51
CA MET A 1 -74.91 1.41 9.35
C MET A 1 -73.83 0.50 9.90
N SER A 2 -72.62 0.73 9.39
CA SER A 2 -71.28 0.26 9.73
C SER A 2 -71.09 -0.89 10.73
N GLU A 3 -70.85 -2.10 10.21
CA GLU A 3 -70.08 -3.15 10.88
C GLU A 3 -68.60 -2.87 10.61
N ASN A 4 -67.82 -2.58 11.67
CA ASN A 4 -66.37 -2.41 11.59
C ASN A 4 -65.72 -3.72 12.10
N GLU A 5 -65.33 -4.58 11.17
CA GLU A 5 -64.51 -5.76 11.44
C GLU A 5 -63.08 -5.32 11.80
N ASN A 6 -62.73 -5.44 13.07
CA ASN A 6 -61.37 -5.20 13.56
C ASN A 6 -60.55 -6.50 13.42
N SER A 7 -60.10 -6.78 12.19
CA SER A 7 -59.14 -7.88 11.94
C SER A 7 -57.74 -7.44 12.37
N GLN A 8 -57.33 -7.86 13.58
CA GLN A 8 -55.95 -7.75 14.04
C GLN A 8 -55.07 -8.73 13.23
N GLN A 9 -54.30 -8.23 12.28
CA GLN A 9 -53.21 -8.99 11.67
C GLN A 9 -52.11 -9.25 12.72
N PRO A 10 -51.56 -10.48 12.81
CA PRO A 10 -50.42 -10.75 13.68
C PRO A 10 -49.19 -9.96 13.19
N PRO A 11 -48.33 -9.47 14.09
CA PRO A 11 -47.12 -8.76 13.71
C PRO A 11 -46.22 -9.69 12.89
N LEU A 12 -45.72 -9.17 11.76
CA LEU A 12 -44.71 -9.85 10.93
C LEU A 12 -43.49 -10.21 11.79
N PRO A 13 -42.91 -11.41 11.63
CA PRO A 13 -41.71 -11.79 12.37
C PRO A 13 -40.58 -10.81 12.06
N GLU A 14 -39.96 -10.27 13.12
CA GLU A 14 -38.78 -9.42 13.02
C GLU A 14 -37.73 -10.11 12.15
N GLN A 15 -37.42 -9.51 11.00
CA GLN A 15 -36.29 -9.96 10.21
C GLN A 15 -35.03 -9.84 11.08
N PRO A 16 -34.21 -10.90 11.21
CA PRO A 16 -32.97 -10.81 11.96
C PRO A 16 -32.13 -9.66 11.40
N PRO A 17 -31.49 -8.85 12.24
CA PRO A 17 -30.72 -7.70 11.78
C PRO A 17 -29.74 -8.18 10.73
N SER A 18 -29.89 -7.67 9.50
CA SER A 18 -28.96 -7.97 8.42
C SER A 18 -27.58 -7.63 8.96
N ARG A 19 -26.71 -8.64 9.09
CA ARG A 19 -25.32 -8.42 9.48
C ARG A 19 -24.74 -7.51 8.42
N LYS A 20 -24.66 -6.20 8.70
CA LYS A 20 -23.91 -5.25 7.88
C LYS A 20 -22.50 -5.83 7.79
N LYS A 21 -22.18 -6.38 6.63
CA LYS A 21 -20.83 -6.88 6.34
C LYS A 21 -19.93 -5.66 6.42
N ASN A 22 -19.05 -5.61 7.41
CA ASN A 22 -18.07 -4.54 7.52
C ASN A 22 -17.09 -4.68 6.36
N PHE A 23 -17.23 -3.82 5.35
CA PHE A 23 -16.28 -3.74 4.26
C PHE A 23 -15.04 -2.98 4.76
N LYS A 24 -13.91 -3.69 4.89
CA LYS A 24 -12.62 -3.06 5.20
C LYS A 24 -11.97 -2.58 3.90
N CYS A 25 -11.51 -1.33 3.88
CA CYS A 25 -10.68 -0.84 2.77
C CYS A 25 -9.38 -1.65 2.70
N VAL A 26 -8.77 -1.86 1.52
CA VAL A 26 -7.45 -2.53 1.35
C VAL A 26 -6.41 -2.07 2.39
N LYS A 27 -6.53 -0.80 2.80
CA LYS A 27 -5.78 -0.14 3.88
C LYS A 27 -5.78 -0.88 5.22
N GLU A 28 -6.87 -1.57 5.55
CA GLU A 28 -7.13 -2.17 6.87
C GLU A 28 -6.95 -3.70 6.86
N LEU A 29 -6.80 -4.32 5.69
CA LEU A 29 -6.89 -5.78 5.52
C LEU A 29 -5.61 -6.53 5.88
N PHE A 30 -4.50 -5.82 6.03
CA PHE A 30 -3.17 -6.42 6.10
C PHE A 30 -2.22 -5.69 7.06
N VAL A 31 -2.76 -4.91 8.00
CA VAL A 31 -2.00 -4.30 9.09
C VAL A 31 -1.82 -5.38 10.16
N ASP A 32 -0.64 -5.99 10.24
CA ASP A 32 -0.24 -6.63 11.51
C ASP A 32 0.33 -5.52 12.41
N GLU A 33 -0.39 -5.18 13.48
CA GLU A 33 0.02 -4.10 14.40
C GLU A 33 1.30 -4.45 15.19
N VAL A 34 1.60 -5.75 15.35
CA VAL A 34 2.36 -6.18 16.53
C VAL A 34 3.84 -6.52 16.29
N HIS A 35 4.31 -6.87 15.09
CA HIS A 35 5.51 -7.74 15.04
C HIS A 35 6.86 -7.18 14.58
N TYR A 36 7.02 -5.93 14.14
CA TYR A 36 8.35 -5.46 13.71
C TYR A 36 8.57 -3.99 14.05
N LYS A 37 8.97 -3.73 15.29
CA LYS A 37 9.30 -2.39 15.79
C LYS A 37 10.77 -2.09 15.47
N LEU A 38 11.03 -0.95 14.82
CA LEU A 38 12.40 -0.42 14.70
C LEU A 38 12.84 0.13 16.07
N SER A 39 14.16 0.16 16.30
CA SER A 39 14.71 0.74 17.53
C SER A 39 14.97 2.24 17.36
N TRP A 40 14.76 2.98 18.45
CA TRP A 40 15.14 4.40 18.55
C TRP A 40 16.63 4.63 18.26
N GLY A 41 17.51 3.67 18.59
CA GLY A 41 18.92 3.73 18.25
C GLY A 41 19.18 3.74 16.74
N LYS A 42 18.45 2.92 15.97
CA LYS A 42 18.55 2.92 14.50
C LYS A 42 18.06 4.24 13.92
N PHE A 43 16.95 4.76 14.43
CA PHE A 43 16.41 6.08 14.04
C PHE A 43 17.42 7.21 14.26
N ASN A 44 18.03 7.29 15.45
CA ASN A 44 19.04 8.30 15.76
C ASN A 44 20.22 8.26 14.81
N ARG A 45 20.77 7.07 14.55
CA ARG A 45 21.91 6.93 13.65
C ARG A 45 21.65 7.54 12.27
N ILE A 46 20.43 7.39 11.74
CA ILE A 46 20.07 7.92 10.42
C ILE A 46 19.86 9.42 10.47
N ALA A 47 19.20 9.88 11.53
CA ALA A 47 19.00 11.29 11.79
C ALA A 47 20.37 12.02 11.81
N THR A 48 21.42 11.39 12.32
CA THR A 48 22.76 11.97 12.45
C THR A 48 23.72 11.66 11.29
N MET A 49 23.33 10.87 10.29
CA MET A 49 24.20 10.50 9.15
C MET A 49 23.70 11.01 7.79
N GLY A 50 22.49 11.56 7.73
CA GLY A 50 21.91 12.07 6.48
C GLY A 50 22.19 13.56 6.22
N ALA A 51 21.65 14.08 5.13
CA ALA A 51 21.78 15.49 4.76
C ALA A 51 21.16 16.48 5.78
N LEU A 52 20.37 15.98 6.73
CA LEU A 52 19.78 16.76 7.83
C LEU A 52 20.61 16.72 9.13
N ALA A 53 21.76 16.05 9.15
CA ALA A 53 22.52 15.80 10.37
C ALA A 53 22.84 17.08 11.14
N ASP A 54 23.34 18.13 10.47
CA ASP A 54 23.73 19.38 11.12
C ASP A 54 22.54 20.07 11.80
N ARG A 55 21.37 20.09 11.15
CA ARG A 55 20.15 20.68 11.68
C ARG A 55 19.59 19.87 12.85
N ILE A 56 19.72 18.54 12.79
CA ILE A 56 19.30 17.63 13.85
C ILE A 56 20.22 17.72 15.06
N ASN A 57 21.53 17.89 14.86
CA ASN A 57 22.51 18.06 15.94
C ASN A 57 22.36 19.39 16.69
N GLN A 58 21.71 20.38 16.09
CA GLN A 58 21.37 21.66 16.73
C GLN A 58 20.10 21.60 17.59
N LEU A 59 19.41 20.47 17.65
CA LEU A 59 18.22 20.33 18.49
C LEU A 59 18.59 20.40 19.98
N PRO A 60 17.68 20.93 20.83
CA PRO A 60 17.94 21.09 22.26
C PRO A 60 18.11 19.75 23.00
N ALA A 61 17.70 18.64 22.39
CA ALA A 61 17.99 17.30 22.90
C ALA A 61 18.10 16.29 21.73
N PRO A 62 18.86 15.20 21.91
CA PRO A 62 18.94 14.13 20.92
C PRO A 62 17.57 13.54 20.60
N MET A 63 17.27 13.28 19.33
CA MET A 63 15.93 12.81 18.94
C MET A 63 15.45 11.54 19.67
N GLY A 64 16.35 10.63 20.04
CA GLY A 64 15.98 9.39 20.73
C GLY A 64 15.58 9.55 22.20
N THR A 65 15.79 10.74 22.77
CA THR A 65 15.30 11.11 24.11
C THR A 65 14.02 11.93 24.06
N LEU A 66 13.65 12.45 22.89
CA LEU A 66 12.42 13.20 22.67
C LEU A 66 11.20 12.28 22.54
N SER A 67 10.02 12.82 22.84
CA SER A 67 8.76 12.15 22.51
C SER A 67 8.52 12.16 21.01
N VAL A 68 7.73 11.20 20.51
CA VAL A 68 7.35 11.12 19.09
C VAL A 68 6.75 12.44 18.60
N ASN A 69 5.89 13.08 19.41
CA ASN A 69 5.25 14.34 19.04
C ASN A 69 6.27 15.47 18.88
N LYS A 70 7.26 15.58 19.78
CA LYS A 70 8.34 16.57 19.67
C LYS A 70 9.21 16.31 18.44
N CYS A 71 9.57 15.06 18.17
CA CYS A 71 10.30 14.69 16.95
C CYS A 71 9.53 15.10 15.68
N CYS A 72 8.23 14.80 15.62
CA CYS A 72 7.38 15.18 14.50
C CYS A 72 7.31 16.69 14.32
N GLN A 73 7.18 17.45 15.40
CA GLN A 73 7.13 18.91 15.36
C GLN A 73 8.44 19.51 14.82
N TYR A 74 9.59 19.10 15.36
CA TYR A 74 10.88 19.61 14.90
C TYR A 74 11.14 19.30 13.43
N LEU A 75 10.86 18.07 13.00
CA LEU A 75 11.01 17.69 11.59
C LEU A 75 10.05 18.46 10.68
N TRP A 76 8.83 18.75 11.14
CA TRP A 76 7.88 19.57 10.42
C TRP A 76 8.39 21.00 10.25
N GLU A 77 8.89 21.62 11.32
CA GLU A 77 9.44 22.97 11.29
C GLU A 77 10.65 23.07 10.34
N MET A 78 11.53 22.07 10.35
CA MET A 78 12.67 21.98 9.44
C MET A 78 12.24 21.88 7.95
N SER A 79 11.06 21.31 7.67
CA SER A 79 10.60 21.02 6.30
C SER A 79 10.31 22.27 5.46
N ARG A 80 10.31 23.47 6.05
CA ARG A 80 9.91 24.71 5.36
C ARG A 80 10.94 25.22 4.34
N LYS A 81 12.21 24.82 4.48
CA LYS A 81 13.32 25.16 3.56
C LYS A 81 14.26 23.96 3.51
N MET A 82 14.16 23.15 2.46
CA MET A 82 15.02 21.98 2.26
C MET A 82 15.38 21.82 0.78
N GLY A 83 16.62 21.42 0.51
CA GLY A 83 17.02 20.87 -0.79
C GLY A 83 16.49 19.44 -1.00
N THR A 84 16.69 18.88 -2.20
CA THR A 84 16.20 17.54 -2.58
C THR A 84 16.74 16.42 -1.66
N ASP A 85 18.01 16.49 -1.27
CA ASP A 85 18.66 15.45 -0.44
C ASP A 85 18.25 15.53 1.03
N GLU A 86 18.08 16.76 1.54
CA GLU A 86 17.47 17.00 2.87
C GLU A 86 16.04 16.47 2.90
N LEU A 87 15.27 16.71 1.83
CA LEU A 87 13.90 16.25 1.72
C LEU A 87 13.80 14.72 1.62
N ALA A 88 14.67 14.09 0.85
CA ALA A 88 14.83 12.64 0.84
C ALA A 88 15.12 12.09 2.24
N THR A 89 16.01 12.75 2.98
CA THR A 89 16.32 12.38 4.38
C THR A 89 15.09 12.54 5.28
N LEU A 90 14.34 13.64 5.14
CA LEU A 90 13.09 13.87 5.89
C LEU A 90 12.06 12.77 5.64
N GLN A 91 11.85 12.39 4.37
CA GLN A 91 10.93 11.31 3.99
C GLN A 91 11.31 9.98 4.63
N LYS A 92 12.61 9.64 4.65
CA LYS A 92 13.12 8.44 5.36
C LYS A 92 12.81 8.51 6.85
N LEU A 93 13.16 9.62 7.50
CA LEU A 93 12.94 9.80 8.94
C LEU A 93 11.46 9.71 9.31
N ALA A 94 10.59 10.34 8.52
CA ALA A 94 9.15 10.29 8.73
C ALA A 94 8.59 8.86 8.58
N CYS A 95 9.08 8.08 7.60
CA CYS A 95 8.70 6.67 7.44
C CYS A 95 9.21 5.79 8.59
N ILE A 96 10.42 6.03 9.08
CA ILE A 96 10.99 5.29 10.22
C ILE A 96 10.22 5.62 11.50
N LEU A 97 9.90 6.89 11.73
CA LEU A 97 9.07 7.33 12.87
C LEU A 97 7.74 6.59 12.93
N PHE A 98 7.10 6.36 11.78
CA PHE A 98 5.89 5.55 11.68
C PHE A 98 6.07 4.11 12.16
N LEU A 99 7.26 3.53 12.00
CA LEU A 99 7.57 2.16 12.41
C LEU A 99 8.12 2.06 13.85
N LEU A 100 8.36 3.17 14.53
CA LEU A 100 8.85 3.17 15.91
C LEU A 100 7.72 2.88 16.90
N PRO A 101 8.01 2.14 17.99
CA PRO A 101 7.04 1.92 19.05
C PRO A 101 6.62 3.22 19.72
N ASP A 102 5.33 3.32 20.04
CA ASP A 102 4.80 4.42 20.84
C ASP A 102 5.29 4.27 22.27
N ARG A 103 5.86 5.35 22.80
CA ARG A 103 6.15 5.47 24.22
C ARG A 103 4.95 6.08 24.98
N GLU A 104 4.12 6.88 24.31
CA GLU A 104 2.97 7.60 24.92
C GLU A 104 1.89 7.99 23.87
N GLY A 105 0.60 7.97 24.27
CA GLY A 105 -0.53 8.76 23.71
C GLY A 105 -0.81 8.68 22.20
N PRO A 106 -1.75 9.51 21.65
CA PRO A 106 -2.17 9.42 20.25
C PRO A 106 -1.11 10.02 19.29
N SER A 107 0.03 9.36 19.19
CA SER A 107 1.21 9.77 18.41
C SER A 107 1.01 9.65 16.90
N MET A 108 0.01 8.88 16.49
CA MET A 108 -0.25 8.51 15.10
C MET A 108 -0.66 9.71 14.24
N THR A 109 -1.42 10.67 14.79
CA THR A 109 -1.84 11.88 14.06
C THR A 109 -0.66 12.74 13.65
N CYS A 110 0.31 12.95 14.55
CA CYS A 110 1.51 13.75 14.27
C CYS A 110 2.39 13.06 13.21
N ARG A 111 2.54 11.73 13.27
CA ARG A 111 3.27 10.95 12.26
C ARG A 111 2.62 11.06 10.88
N MET A 112 1.29 10.89 10.81
CA MET A 112 0.54 11.05 9.56
C MET A 112 0.69 12.46 8.99
N ALA A 113 0.63 13.48 9.85
CA ALA A 113 0.84 14.85 9.43
C ALA A 113 2.25 15.02 8.83
N LEU A 114 3.31 14.67 9.57
CA LEU A 114 4.68 14.81 9.10
C LEU A 114 4.91 14.11 7.75
N MET A 115 4.35 12.91 7.57
CA MET A 115 4.41 12.20 6.31
C MET A 115 3.80 12.99 5.16
N ARG A 116 2.55 13.42 5.32
CA ARG A 116 1.86 14.23 4.30
C ARG A 116 2.70 15.45 3.93
N GLN A 117 3.26 16.12 4.93
CA GLN A 117 4.12 17.27 4.72
C GLN A 117 5.40 16.92 3.96
N SER A 118 6.11 15.86 4.35
CA SER A 118 7.37 15.43 3.68
C SER A 118 7.21 15.08 2.19
N PHE A 119 6.00 14.72 1.78
CA PHE A 119 5.67 14.46 0.38
C PHE A 119 4.90 15.59 -0.30
N LYS A 120 4.40 16.59 0.44
CA LYS A 120 3.75 17.80 -0.10
C LYS A 120 4.77 18.82 -0.59
N VAL A 121 5.99 18.82 -0.07
CA VAL A 121 7.06 19.73 -0.53
C VAL A 121 7.47 19.42 -1.98
N VAL A 122 7.21 18.22 -2.49
CA VAL A 122 7.43 17.84 -3.88
C VAL A 122 6.13 17.96 -4.68
N ASN A 123 5.92 19.07 -5.39
CA ASN A 123 4.74 19.27 -6.25
C ASN A 123 4.88 18.58 -7.63
N SER A 124 5.64 17.49 -7.74
CA SER A 124 5.91 16.82 -9.01
C SER A 124 5.83 15.30 -8.85
N LEU A 125 5.07 14.65 -9.73
CA LEU A 125 5.08 13.18 -9.87
C LEU A 125 6.14 12.71 -10.88
N GLU A 126 7.11 13.55 -11.26
CA GLU A 126 8.10 13.22 -12.28
C GLU A 126 8.73 11.82 -12.04
N PRO A 127 8.67 10.90 -13.03
CA PRO A 127 9.09 9.52 -12.85
C PRO A 127 10.52 9.36 -12.31
N MET A 128 11.47 10.18 -12.79
CA MET A 128 12.85 10.13 -12.33
C MET A 128 13.00 10.51 -10.85
N LEU A 129 12.23 11.49 -10.39
CA LEU A 129 12.21 11.90 -8.99
C LEU A 129 11.56 10.83 -8.09
N VAL A 130 10.51 10.16 -8.57
CA VAL A 130 9.92 9.00 -7.90
C VAL A 130 10.92 7.86 -7.77
N HIS A 131 11.66 7.55 -8.83
CA HIS A 131 12.72 6.53 -8.80
C HIS A 131 13.85 6.92 -7.85
N TYR A 132 14.25 8.19 -7.82
CA TYR A 132 15.24 8.70 -6.88
C TYR A 132 14.84 8.43 -5.42
N PHE A 133 13.64 8.85 -5.02
CA PHE A 133 13.15 8.62 -3.66
C PHE A 133 12.98 7.12 -3.36
N SER A 134 12.47 6.34 -4.31
CA SER A 134 12.31 4.89 -4.14
C SER A 134 13.65 4.20 -3.90
N LYS A 135 14.68 4.51 -4.70
CA LYS A 135 16.03 3.96 -4.54
C LYS A 135 16.60 4.30 -3.16
N LEU A 136 16.48 5.56 -2.75
CA LEU A 136 16.95 6.01 -1.45
C LEU A 136 16.28 5.30 -0.26
N PHE A 137 15.00 4.97 -0.38
CA PHE A 137 14.29 4.13 0.59
C PHE A 137 14.85 2.71 0.59
N LEU A 138 15.03 2.14 -0.59
CA LEU A 138 15.53 0.78 -0.77
C LEU A 138 16.96 0.65 -0.24
N ASP A 139 17.89 1.54 -0.57
CA ASP A 139 19.26 1.52 -0.05
C ASP A 139 19.32 1.48 1.50
N TYR A 140 18.28 1.98 2.16
CA TYR A 140 18.17 1.97 3.62
C TYR A 140 17.45 0.72 4.18
N PHE A 141 16.43 0.24 3.49
CA PHE A 141 15.66 -0.95 3.89
C PHE A 141 16.10 -2.24 3.18
N SER A 142 17.14 -2.20 2.34
CA SER A 142 17.70 -3.33 1.60
C SER A 142 18.47 -4.22 2.54
N GLY A 143 17.72 -5.01 3.31
CA GLY A 143 18.20 -6.23 3.92
C GLY A 143 17.34 -7.37 3.41
N SER A 144 17.94 -8.51 3.10
CA SER A 144 17.24 -9.71 2.63
C SER A 144 16.44 -10.42 3.73
N SER A 145 16.39 -9.88 4.95
CA SER A 145 15.65 -10.45 6.06
C SER A 145 14.14 -10.28 5.87
N SER A 146 13.36 -11.27 6.34
CA SER A 146 11.89 -11.19 6.32
C SER A 146 11.37 -9.96 7.08
N SER A 147 12.06 -9.51 8.13
CA SER A 147 11.69 -8.31 8.89
C SER A 147 11.79 -7.03 8.03
N SER A 148 12.85 -6.90 7.23
CA SER A 148 13.04 -5.74 6.36
C SER A 148 11.99 -5.66 5.26
N ARG A 149 11.66 -6.80 4.63
CA ARG A 149 10.59 -6.87 3.61
C ARG A 149 9.23 -6.47 4.18
N CYS A 150 8.89 -6.93 5.38
CA CYS A 150 7.66 -6.52 6.07
C CYS A 150 7.64 -5.02 6.42
N HIS A 151 8.78 -4.42 6.78
CA HIS A 151 8.88 -2.97 6.99
C HIS A 151 8.60 -2.19 5.71
N VAL A 152 9.19 -2.61 4.58
CA VAL A 152 8.96 -1.99 3.27
C VAL A 152 7.48 -2.05 2.89
N LEU A 153 6.82 -3.20 3.06
CA LEU A 153 5.39 -3.34 2.81
C LEU A 153 4.54 -2.37 3.65
N ARG A 154 4.85 -2.23 4.94
CA ARG A 154 4.14 -1.31 5.85
C ARG A 154 4.31 0.14 5.44
N ILE A 155 5.54 0.54 5.12
CA ILE A 155 5.84 1.90 4.65
C ILE A 155 5.12 2.18 3.34
N ALA A 156 5.26 1.29 2.34
CA ALA A 156 4.62 1.45 1.04
C ALA A 156 3.13 1.70 1.17
N ARG A 157 2.43 0.93 2.01
CA ARG A 157 1.01 1.14 2.28
C ARG A 157 0.74 2.48 2.93
N PHE A 158 1.51 2.83 3.94
CA PHE A 158 1.33 4.07 4.69
C PHE A 158 1.51 5.31 3.79
N ILE A 159 2.54 5.35 2.95
CA ILE A 159 2.76 6.48 2.04
C ILE A 159 1.70 6.56 0.92
N SER A 160 1.19 5.41 0.46
CA SER A 160 0.24 5.36 -0.65
C SER A 160 -1.09 6.06 -0.40
N VAL A 161 -1.43 6.29 0.87
CA VAL A 161 -2.71 6.88 1.29
C VAL A 161 -2.59 8.34 1.72
N HIS A 162 -1.38 8.90 1.66
CA HIS A 162 -1.07 10.20 2.26
C HIS A 162 -0.47 11.20 1.26
N SER A 163 -0.07 10.79 0.05
CA SER A 163 0.34 11.69 -1.03
C SER A 163 0.33 10.99 -2.39
N GLY A 164 0.08 11.73 -3.48
CA GLY A 164 0.20 11.23 -4.86
C GLY A 164 1.61 10.74 -5.18
N ILE A 165 2.65 11.51 -4.84
CA ILE A 165 4.06 11.08 -5.01
C ILE A 165 4.36 9.88 -4.10
N GLY A 166 3.79 9.87 -2.89
CA GLY A 166 3.88 8.73 -1.97
C GLY A 166 3.28 7.46 -2.57
N ARG A 167 2.20 7.58 -3.34
CA ARG A 167 1.59 6.46 -4.08
C ARG A 167 2.52 5.94 -5.18
N ALA A 168 3.14 6.82 -5.96
CA ALA A 168 4.09 6.43 -6.99
C ALA A 168 5.31 5.70 -6.41
N VAL A 169 5.87 6.23 -5.32
CA VAL A 169 6.96 5.60 -4.56
C VAL A 169 6.51 4.25 -3.99
N SER A 170 5.29 4.16 -3.45
CA SER A 170 4.72 2.91 -2.93
C SER A 170 4.71 1.80 -3.98
N VAL A 171 4.26 2.11 -5.20
CA VAL A 171 4.25 1.14 -6.30
C VAL A 171 5.66 0.64 -6.59
N CYS A 172 6.66 1.51 -6.63
CA CYS A 172 8.05 1.11 -6.83
C CYS A 172 8.55 0.22 -5.68
N LEU A 173 8.25 0.56 -4.43
CA LEU A 173 8.63 -0.25 -3.27
C LEU A 173 8.01 -1.66 -3.30
N LEU A 174 6.75 -1.78 -3.72
CA LEU A 174 6.04 -3.06 -3.81
C LEU A 174 6.64 -3.95 -4.91
N TRP A 175 6.94 -3.38 -6.07
CA TRP A 175 7.64 -4.09 -7.15
C TRP A 175 9.00 -4.61 -6.71
N HIS A 176 9.82 -3.77 -6.08
CA HIS A 176 11.12 -4.21 -5.58
C HIS A 176 10.98 -5.30 -4.52
N LEU A 177 9.99 -5.19 -3.62
CA LEU A 177 9.72 -6.22 -2.63
C LEU A 177 9.39 -7.57 -3.28
N ILE A 178 8.53 -7.58 -4.31
CA ILE A 178 8.17 -8.80 -5.05
C ILE A 178 9.41 -9.41 -5.71
N PHE A 179 10.18 -8.61 -6.44
CA PHE A 179 11.41 -9.05 -7.11
C PHE A 179 12.46 -9.59 -6.13
N SER A 180 12.54 -9.01 -4.93
CA SER A 180 13.47 -9.47 -3.88
C SER A 180 13.15 -10.87 -3.32
N TYR A 181 11.93 -11.38 -3.50
CA TYR A 181 11.58 -12.76 -3.16
C TYR A 181 12.03 -13.77 -4.21
N ALA A 182 12.26 -13.31 -5.44
CA ALA A 182 12.84 -14.09 -6.52
C ALA A 182 14.36 -13.85 -6.65
N GLU A 183 14.97 -13.19 -5.66
CA GLU A 183 16.40 -12.83 -5.64
C GLU A 183 16.88 -12.11 -6.92
N THR A 184 15.97 -11.42 -7.60
CA THR A 184 16.23 -10.80 -8.89
C THR A 184 16.18 -9.28 -8.73
N PRO A 185 17.17 -8.52 -9.24
CA PRO A 185 17.08 -7.07 -9.26
C PRO A 185 16.02 -6.61 -10.26
N ILE A 186 15.27 -5.56 -9.91
CA ILE A 186 14.30 -4.97 -10.82
C ILE A 186 14.92 -3.79 -11.59
N GLY A 187 14.78 -3.83 -12.91
CA GLY A 187 15.13 -2.72 -13.81
C GLY A 187 14.08 -1.61 -13.81
N ILE A 188 14.51 -0.38 -14.07
CA ILE A 188 13.63 0.82 -14.08
C ILE A 188 12.45 0.66 -15.06
N HIS A 189 12.65 0.00 -16.19
CA HIS A 189 11.60 -0.22 -17.19
C HIS A 189 10.57 -1.28 -16.78
N GLN A 190 10.84 -2.09 -15.75
CA GLN A 190 9.95 -3.19 -15.32
C GLN A 190 8.88 -2.73 -14.32
N TYR A 191 9.05 -1.58 -13.67
CA TYR A 191 8.07 -1.03 -12.71
C TYR A 191 6.69 -0.72 -13.31
N ARG A 192 6.56 -0.75 -14.65
CA ARG A 192 5.38 -0.30 -15.39
C ARG A 192 4.51 -1.40 -15.99
N GLU A 193 4.96 -2.65 -15.97
CA GLU A 193 4.31 -3.73 -16.72
C GLU A 193 3.86 -4.84 -15.77
N LEU A 194 2.54 -4.99 -15.58
CA LEU A 194 1.99 -6.05 -14.73
C LEU A 194 2.35 -7.46 -15.21
N GLY A 195 2.65 -7.65 -16.50
CA GLY A 195 3.19 -8.89 -17.05
C GLY A 195 4.54 -9.30 -16.44
N GLU A 196 5.32 -8.35 -15.88
CA GLU A 196 6.56 -8.65 -15.16
C GLU A 196 6.32 -9.38 -13.83
N LEU A 197 5.06 -9.48 -13.35
CA LEU A 197 4.69 -10.37 -12.25
C LEU A 197 4.92 -11.85 -12.56
N ARG A 198 5.27 -12.22 -13.81
CA ARG A 198 5.84 -13.53 -14.15
C ARG A 198 7.02 -13.91 -13.26
N ILE A 199 7.75 -12.93 -12.71
CA ILE A 199 8.84 -13.14 -11.76
C ILE A 199 8.43 -14.00 -10.54
N LEU A 200 7.13 -14.01 -10.21
CA LEU A 200 6.58 -14.83 -9.14
C LEU A 200 6.78 -16.35 -9.35
N SER A 201 6.97 -16.81 -10.59
CA SER A 201 7.33 -18.20 -10.88
C SER A 201 8.68 -18.61 -10.33
N ASN A 202 9.57 -17.64 -10.10
CA ASN A 202 10.94 -17.88 -9.64
C ASN A 202 11.04 -17.79 -8.11
N VAL A 203 9.96 -17.47 -7.42
CA VAL A 203 9.95 -17.40 -5.96
C VAL A 203 9.91 -18.82 -5.39
N PRO A 204 10.85 -19.21 -4.52
CA PRO A 204 10.88 -20.54 -3.91
C PRO A 204 9.81 -20.65 -2.82
N ILE A 205 8.54 -20.78 -3.21
CA ILE A 205 7.39 -20.74 -2.29
C ILE A 205 7.50 -21.76 -1.16
N ALA A 206 8.01 -22.97 -1.45
CA ALA A 206 8.19 -24.04 -0.47
C ALA A 206 9.16 -23.67 0.68
N GLU A 207 10.09 -22.75 0.43
CA GLU A 207 11.12 -22.33 1.38
C GLU A 207 10.71 -21.09 2.18
N LEU A 208 9.60 -20.44 1.81
CA LEU A 208 9.14 -19.23 2.48
C LEU A 208 8.56 -19.55 3.85
N SER A 209 9.03 -18.83 4.87
CA SER A 209 8.31 -18.74 6.15
C SER A 209 6.88 -18.25 5.96
N ASN A 210 5.98 -18.59 6.88
CA ASN A 210 4.58 -18.11 6.84
C ASN A 210 4.49 -16.58 6.71
N THR A 211 5.30 -15.86 7.48
CA THR A 211 5.37 -14.39 7.43
C THR A 211 5.79 -13.90 6.05
N SER A 212 6.81 -14.52 5.45
CA SER A 212 7.31 -14.18 4.12
C SER A 212 6.26 -14.46 3.04
N PHE A 213 5.59 -15.61 3.10
CA PHE A 213 4.49 -15.95 2.20
C PHE A 213 3.34 -14.93 2.30
N ARG A 214 2.90 -14.61 3.51
CA ARG A 214 1.87 -13.59 3.71
C ARG A 214 2.31 -12.23 3.17
N CYS A 215 3.57 -11.85 3.38
CA CYS A 215 4.14 -10.59 2.93
C CYS A 215 4.13 -10.47 1.39
N ILE A 216 4.52 -11.51 0.65
CA ILE A 216 4.49 -11.47 -0.82
C ILE A 216 3.07 -11.40 -1.38
N ILE A 217 2.14 -12.22 -0.87
CA ILE A 217 0.72 -12.21 -1.25
C ILE A 217 0.11 -10.81 -1.05
N ARG A 218 0.42 -10.24 0.12
CA ARG A 218 0.02 -8.89 0.52
C ARG A 218 0.59 -7.81 -0.37
N ALA A 219 1.83 -7.95 -0.81
CA ALA A 219 2.47 -7.01 -1.71
C ALA A 219 1.81 -7.02 -3.10
N VAL A 220 1.59 -8.21 -3.67
CA VAL A 220 0.89 -8.38 -4.96
C VAL A 220 -0.52 -7.78 -4.87
N GLY A 221 -1.29 -8.11 -3.83
CA GLY A 221 -2.63 -7.55 -3.64
C GLY A 221 -2.64 -6.02 -3.52
N THR A 222 -1.67 -5.45 -2.80
CA THR A 222 -1.55 -3.99 -2.64
C THR A 222 -1.16 -3.33 -3.96
N LEU A 223 -0.22 -3.91 -4.71
CA LEU A 223 0.25 -3.40 -6.00
C LEU A 223 -0.92 -3.30 -7.00
N LEU A 224 -1.65 -4.41 -7.16
CA LEU A 224 -2.81 -4.46 -8.04
C LEU A 224 -3.87 -3.44 -7.64
N HIS A 225 -4.15 -3.28 -6.35
CA HIS A 225 -5.08 -2.26 -5.88
C HIS A 225 -4.62 -0.84 -6.25
N LEU A 226 -3.36 -0.51 -5.99
CA LEU A 226 -2.83 0.84 -6.23
C LEU A 226 -2.78 1.20 -7.72
N GLN A 227 -2.45 0.25 -8.59
CA GLN A 227 -2.42 0.49 -10.02
C GLN A 227 -3.84 0.49 -10.63
N LEU A 228 -4.74 -0.40 -10.20
CA LEU A 228 -6.04 -0.56 -10.87
C LEU A 228 -7.16 0.33 -10.29
N CYS A 229 -7.14 0.66 -9.00
CA CYS A 229 -8.06 1.66 -8.41
C CYS A 229 -7.35 2.99 -8.09
N CYS A 230 -6.35 3.41 -8.87
CA CYS A 230 -5.67 4.68 -8.62
C CYS A 230 -6.69 5.85 -8.69
N PRO A 231 -6.96 6.58 -7.58
CA PRO A 231 -7.90 7.70 -7.58
C PRO A 231 -7.33 8.93 -8.30
N ASP A 232 -6.01 9.04 -8.39
CA ASP A 232 -5.29 10.20 -8.91
C ASP A 232 -4.83 9.99 -10.37
N LEU A 233 -5.54 9.14 -11.14
CA LEU A 233 -5.12 8.70 -12.48
C LEU A 233 -4.70 9.84 -13.40
N ASN A 234 -5.55 10.86 -13.53
CA ASN A 234 -5.33 11.96 -14.45
C ASN A 234 -4.05 12.72 -14.13
N GLU A 235 -3.70 12.84 -12.85
CA GLU A 235 -2.46 13.47 -12.40
C GLU A 235 -1.24 12.64 -12.84
N PHE A 236 -1.28 11.32 -12.67
CA PHE A 236 -0.23 10.43 -13.16
C PHE A 236 -0.10 10.49 -14.69
N LEU A 237 -1.20 10.47 -15.44
CA LEU A 237 -1.15 10.56 -16.90
C LEU A 237 -0.56 11.91 -17.36
N TYR A 238 -0.94 13.00 -16.68
CA TYR A 238 -0.40 14.34 -16.94
C TYR A 238 1.13 14.40 -16.73
N HIS A 239 1.64 13.72 -15.72
CA HIS A 239 3.08 13.62 -15.43
C HIS A 239 3.83 12.57 -16.26
N GLY A 240 3.21 12.02 -17.31
CA GLY A 240 3.87 11.16 -18.29
C GLY A 240 3.88 9.67 -17.94
N TYR A 241 3.10 9.21 -16.95
CA TYR A 241 2.94 7.78 -16.72
C TYR A 241 2.10 7.18 -17.86
N PRO A 242 2.57 6.12 -18.53
CA PRO A 242 1.86 5.55 -19.66
C PRO A 242 0.60 4.83 -19.16
N ARG A 243 -0.48 4.89 -19.94
CA ARG A 243 -1.78 4.30 -19.55
C ARG A 243 -1.72 2.79 -19.27
N ILE A 244 -0.82 2.09 -19.96
CA ILE A 244 -0.57 0.66 -19.75
C ILE A 244 -0.16 0.33 -18.30
N PHE A 245 0.39 1.30 -17.57
CA PHE A 245 0.74 1.18 -16.15
C PHE A 245 -0.45 0.86 -15.25
N PHE A 246 -1.66 1.24 -15.66
CA PHE A 246 -2.88 1.12 -14.87
C PHE A 246 -3.83 0.05 -15.43
N ARG A 247 -3.28 -0.93 -16.16
CA ARG A 247 -4.04 -1.93 -16.91
C ARG A 247 -3.47 -3.34 -16.71
N ILE A 248 -4.33 -4.35 -16.50
CA ILE A 248 -3.93 -5.77 -16.30
C ILE A 248 -4.49 -6.70 -17.38
N LEU A 249 -3.66 -7.38 -18.16
CA LEU A 249 -4.13 -8.23 -19.27
C LEU A 249 -4.78 -9.54 -18.77
N PRO A 250 -5.69 -10.20 -19.53
CA PRO A 250 -6.34 -11.42 -19.06
C PRO A 250 -5.35 -12.56 -18.86
N GLN A 251 -4.29 -12.61 -19.68
CA GLN A 251 -3.19 -13.54 -19.49
C GLN A 251 -2.46 -13.30 -18.15
N ASP A 252 -2.31 -12.05 -17.73
CA ASP A 252 -1.66 -11.70 -16.46
C ASP A 252 -2.53 -12.20 -15.29
N VAL A 253 -3.85 -12.01 -15.39
CA VAL A 253 -4.81 -12.54 -14.41
C VAL A 253 -4.73 -14.06 -14.34
N LYS A 254 -4.74 -14.76 -15.48
CA LYS A 254 -4.64 -16.23 -15.53
C LYS A 254 -3.33 -16.75 -14.93
N MET A 255 -2.23 -16.08 -15.25
CA MET A 255 -0.90 -16.38 -14.68
C MET A 255 -0.92 -16.23 -13.15
N LEU A 256 -1.40 -15.09 -12.64
CA LEU A 256 -1.45 -14.82 -11.20
C LEU A 256 -2.34 -15.81 -10.44
N ARG A 257 -3.48 -16.20 -11.02
CA ARG A 257 -4.35 -17.25 -10.45
C ARG A 257 -3.64 -18.57 -10.35
N SER A 258 -2.98 -18.99 -11.43
CA SER A 258 -2.27 -20.28 -11.49
C SER A 258 -1.13 -20.30 -10.47
N TRP A 259 -0.37 -19.21 -10.40
CA TRP A 259 0.67 -19.02 -9.38
C TRP A 259 0.10 -19.14 -7.97
N LEU A 260 -1.00 -18.43 -7.66
CA LEU A 260 -1.59 -18.43 -6.32
C LEU A 260 -2.10 -19.82 -5.91
N LEU A 261 -2.75 -20.55 -6.82
CA LEU A 261 -3.24 -21.91 -6.56
C LEU A 261 -2.07 -22.87 -6.26
N ASN A 262 -1.02 -22.83 -7.08
CA ASN A 262 0.19 -23.63 -6.86
C ASN A 262 0.88 -23.27 -5.54
N ALA A 263 0.97 -21.97 -5.25
CA ALA A 263 1.60 -21.46 -4.05
C ALA A 263 0.85 -21.93 -2.79
N VAL A 264 -0.48 -21.88 -2.79
CA VAL A 264 -1.32 -22.37 -1.68
C VAL A 264 -1.21 -23.89 -1.52
N ALA A 265 -1.22 -24.64 -2.62
CA ALA A 265 -1.09 -26.10 -2.57
C ALA A 265 0.25 -26.57 -1.99
N THR A 266 1.30 -25.75 -2.13
CA THR A 266 2.64 -26.05 -1.62
C THR A 266 2.80 -25.71 -0.13
N THR A 267 1.86 -24.96 0.47
CA THR A 267 1.97 -24.46 1.85
C THR A 267 0.89 -25.01 2.77
N ASP A 268 1.27 -25.77 3.79
CA ASP A 268 0.37 -26.66 4.53
C ASP A 268 -0.29 -26.04 5.78
N CYS A 269 -0.84 -24.82 5.69
CA CYS A 269 -1.31 -24.10 6.89
C CYS A 269 -2.61 -23.29 6.74
N HIS A 270 -3.50 -23.42 7.74
CA HIS A 270 -4.82 -22.80 7.77
C HIS A 270 -4.82 -21.26 7.78
N HIS A 271 -3.81 -20.60 8.36
CA HIS A 271 -3.74 -19.13 8.44
C HIS A 271 -3.30 -18.45 7.14
N LEU A 272 -2.61 -19.17 6.25
CA LEU A 272 -2.22 -18.68 4.92
C LEU A 272 -3.44 -18.46 4.03
N ARG A 273 -4.53 -19.20 4.31
CA ARG A 273 -5.75 -19.22 3.51
C ARG A 273 -6.46 -17.87 3.50
N THR A 274 -6.37 -17.03 4.53
CA THR A 274 -7.15 -15.78 4.56
C THR A 274 -6.60 -14.71 3.62
N ASP A 275 -5.29 -14.47 3.62
CA ASP A 275 -4.66 -13.50 2.72
C ASP A 275 -4.68 -14.01 1.26
N ALA A 276 -4.44 -15.31 1.07
CA ALA A 276 -4.54 -15.95 -0.24
C ALA A 276 -5.98 -15.93 -0.80
N SER A 277 -7.00 -16.23 0.02
CA SER A 277 -8.40 -16.18 -0.41
C SER A 277 -8.84 -14.78 -0.82
N LYS A 278 -8.33 -13.74 -0.15
CA LYS A 278 -8.58 -12.34 -0.54
C LYS A 278 -8.01 -12.03 -1.92
N LEU A 279 -6.76 -12.42 -2.17
CA LEU A 279 -6.13 -12.25 -3.48
C LEU A 279 -6.85 -13.09 -4.55
N GLN A 280 -7.25 -14.33 -4.22
CA GLN A 280 -8.00 -15.20 -5.11
C GLN A 280 -9.34 -14.57 -5.51
N ALA A 281 -10.11 -14.04 -4.56
CA ALA A 281 -11.38 -13.37 -4.85
C ALA A 281 -11.20 -12.14 -5.75
N MET A 282 -10.10 -11.39 -5.56
CA MET A 282 -9.74 -10.28 -6.44
C MET A 282 -9.47 -10.77 -7.87
N LEU A 283 -8.71 -11.85 -8.03
CA LEU A 283 -8.39 -12.44 -9.33
C LEU A 283 -9.59 -13.16 -9.98
N ASP A 284 -10.51 -13.71 -9.20
CA ASP A 284 -11.79 -14.26 -9.66
C ASP A 284 -12.66 -13.18 -10.29
N TYR A 285 -12.76 -12.03 -9.62
CA TYR A 285 -13.47 -10.88 -10.17
C TYR A 285 -12.85 -10.40 -11.49
N LEU A 286 -11.51 -10.34 -11.57
CA LEU A 286 -10.80 -9.93 -12.77
C LEU A 286 -10.89 -10.95 -13.93
N ASN A 287 -11.21 -12.21 -13.65
CA ASN A 287 -11.22 -13.29 -14.65
C ASN A 287 -12.60 -13.53 -15.30
N VAL A 288 -13.66 -12.82 -14.90
CA VAL A 288 -15.01 -13.03 -15.46
C VAL A 288 -15.10 -12.48 -16.89
N PRO A 289 -15.36 -13.32 -17.91
CA PRO A 289 -15.48 -12.88 -19.30
C PRO A 289 -16.85 -12.22 -19.53
N VAL A 290 -16.95 -10.93 -19.24
CA VAL A 290 -18.09 -10.10 -19.65
C VAL A 290 -17.55 -9.03 -20.59
N LEU A 291 -18.13 -8.92 -21.79
CA LEU A 291 -17.75 -7.93 -22.82
C LEU A 291 -17.75 -6.48 -22.31
N SER A 292 -18.47 -6.21 -21.21
CA SER A 292 -18.58 -4.92 -20.52
C SER A 292 -17.85 -4.84 -19.17
N ARG A 293 -16.83 -5.68 -18.91
CA ARG A 293 -15.98 -5.59 -17.70
C ARG A 293 -14.48 -5.56 -18.03
N GLN A 294 -14.04 -4.53 -18.73
CA GLN A 294 -12.63 -4.20 -18.92
C GLN A 294 -12.11 -3.41 -17.72
N TRP A 295 -11.64 -4.18 -16.74
CA TRP A 295 -10.46 -4.00 -15.88
C TRP A 295 -10.37 -2.81 -14.93
N CYS A 296 -11.40 -1.96 -14.92
CA CYS A 296 -11.99 -1.27 -13.78
C CYS A 296 -13.24 -0.55 -14.31
N LEU A 297 -14.24 -1.29 -14.81
CA LEU A 297 -15.34 -0.70 -15.60
C LEU A 297 -16.45 0.00 -14.80
N VAL A 298 -16.20 0.34 -13.53
CA VAL A 298 -16.96 1.44 -12.92
C VAL A 298 -16.40 2.79 -13.39
N CYS A 299 -15.10 2.84 -13.72
CA CYS A 299 -14.40 4.10 -13.93
C CYS A 299 -13.57 4.15 -15.20
N ARG A 300 -13.25 3.07 -15.95
CA ARG A 300 -12.22 3.11 -17.02
C ARG A 300 -12.46 2.28 -18.30
N ASP A 301 -11.91 2.73 -19.43
CA ASP A 301 -12.00 2.10 -20.76
C ASP A 301 -10.82 1.15 -21.09
N ALA A 302 -10.86 0.55 -22.29
CA ALA A 302 -9.82 -0.37 -22.81
C ALA A 302 -8.41 0.26 -22.89
N SER A 303 -8.38 1.58 -23.03
CA SER A 303 -7.19 2.41 -23.10
C SER A 303 -6.73 2.86 -21.72
N GLY A 304 -7.49 2.57 -20.66
CA GLY A 304 -7.22 2.96 -19.28
C GLY A 304 -7.74 4.35 -18.92
N ASP A 305 -8.50 5.03 -19.79
CA ASP A 305 -9.07 6.37 -19.55
C ASP A 305 -10.29 6.32 -18.64
N VAL A 306 -10.53 7.40 -17.91
CA VAL A 306 -11.73 7.50 -17.07
C VAL A 306 -13.00 7.60 -17.95
N ILE A 307 -13.93 6.66 -17.81
CA ILE A 307 -15.23 6.72 -18.49
C ILE A 307 -16.18 7.58 -17.64
N GLY A 308 -16.28 8.87 -17.99
CA GLY A 308 -17.24 9.81 -17.40
C GLY A 308 -16.89 10.30 -15.98
N PRO A 309 -17.72 11.18 -15.39
CA PRO A 309 -17.53 11.63 -14.01
C PRO A 309 -17.72 10.45 -13.04
N PRO A 310 -16.91 10.33 -11.97
CA PRO A 310 -17.04 9.25 -11.00
C PRO A 310 -18.44 9.30 -10.37
N ARG A 311 -19.24 8.25 -10.59
CA ARG A 311 -20.59 8.16 -10.02
C ARG A 311 -20.47 7.99 -8.50
N THR A 312 -21.06 8.90 -7.75
CA THR A 312 -21.17 8.79 -6.29
C THR A 312 -21.94 7.52 -5.93
N GLY A 313 -21.24 6.50 -5.41
CA GLY A 313 -21.84 5.27 -4.90
C GLY A 313 -21.35 3.97 -5.53
N ASP A 314 -20.69 4.01 -6.68
CA ASP A 314 -20.12 2.79 -7.25
C ASP A 314 -18.75 2.50 -6.61
N GLN A 315 -18.70 1.50 -5.72
CA GLN A 315 -17.47 1.11 -5.04
C GLN A 315 -16.68 0.14 -5.92
N CYS A 316 -15.42 0.48 -6.26
CA CYS A 316 -14.45 -0.43 -6.89
C CYS A 316 -14.44 -1.75 -6.09
N VAL A 317 -14.80 -2.91 -6.65
CA VAL A 317 -14.72 -4.17 -5.88
C VAL A 317 -13.28 -4.44 -5.42
N LEU A 318 -12.30 -3.97 -6.20
CA LEU A 318 -10.89 -3.93 -5.84
C LEU A 318 -10.57 -2.96 -4.68
N SER A 319 -11.46 -2.02 -4.29
CA SER A 319 -11.34 -1.20 -3.07
C SER A 319 -11.96 -1.85 -1.84
N GLN A 320 -12.66 -2.97 -2.00
CA GLN A 320 -13.29 -3.76 -0.94
C GLN A 320 -12.86 -5.23 -1.01
N MET A 321 -11.78 -5.61 -0.30
CA MET A 321 -11.55 -7.03 -0.05
C MET A 321 -12.32 -7.41 1.23
N ARG A 322 -13.06 -8.51 1.18
CA ARG A 322 -13.83 -8.98 2.35
C ARG A 322 -12.87 -9.32 3.49
N SER A 323 -13.17 -8.83 4.70
CA SER A 323 -12.44 -9.15 5.93
C SER A 323 -12.71 -10.58 6.37
#